data_AF-A0AA35S8U4-F1
#
_entry.id   AF-A0AA35S8U4-F1
#
_cell.length_a   1.000
_cell.length_b   1.000
_cell.length_c   1.000
_cell.angle_alpha   90.00
_cell.angle_beta   90.00
_cell.angle_gamma   90.00
#
_symmetry.space_group_name_H-M   'P 1'
#
loop_
_entity.id
_entity.type
_entity.pdbx_description
1 polymer ?
#
loop_
_entity_poly.entity_id
_entity_poly.type
_entity_poly.pdbx_seq_one_letter_code
_entity_poly.pdbx_strand_id
1 'polypeptide(L)'
;MHCFSLFQAFVQVDRSTVAQIKHVLQDKERLVKRSQLKRSVYRVLGKREEAEDGSHDSHLRSHDEEIYDEDDFYHQLLKDLIERKMNHAESADPVVMGRQWMALQKLRSKVKKKVDTKASKGRKIRYDVHPKLVGFMAPVEQGEMSHSARNDLFVSLFGAHSQQTLKP
;
A
#
# COMPACT_ATOMS: atom_id res chain seq x y z
N MET A 1 3.67 -5.45 34.31
CA MET A 1 2.54 -5.14 33.40
C MET A 1 1.94 -6.37 32.68
N HIS A 2 2.37 -7.61 32.99
CA HIS A 2 1.79 -8.84 32.39
C HIS A 2 0.60 -9.43 33.16
N CYS A 3 0.25 -8.88 34.33
CA CYS A 3 -0.79 -9.43 35.20
C CYS A 3 -2.21 -8.94 34.83
N PHE A 4 -2.35 -7.95 33.95
CA PHE A 4 -3.66 -7.37 33.59
C PHE A 4 -4.37 -8.07 32.42
N SER A 5 -3.63 -8.76 31.53
CA SER A 5 -4.25 -9.41 30.34
C SER A 5 -4.82 -10.80 30.61
N LEU A 6 -4.37 -11.49 31.66
CA LEU A 6 -4.87 -12.83 32.04
C LEU A 6 -6.25 -12.78 32.72
N PHE A 7 -6.59 -11.67 33.38
CA PHE A 7 -7.88 -11.54 34.08
C PHE A 7 -9.05 -11.32 33.11
N GLN A 8 -8.80 -10.73 31.93
CA GLN A 8 -9.85 -10.43 30.96
C GLN A 8 -10.28 -11.65 30.14
N ALA A 9 -9.37 -12.61 29.91
CA ALA A 9 -9.65 -13.84 29.17
C ALA A 9 -10.55 -14.82 29.95
N PHE A 10 -10.49 -14.83 31.29
CA PHE A 10 -11.29 -15.76 32.10
C PHE A 10 -12.72 -15.25 32.34
N VAL A 11 -12.92 -13.93 32.48
CA VAL A 11 -14.25 -13.31 32.67
C VAL A 11 -15.15 -13.41 31.43
N GLN A 12 -14.58 -13.74 30.26
CA GLN A 12 -15.33 -13.92 29.01
C GLN A 12 -16.06 -15.27 28.92
N VAL A 13 -15.63 -16.31 29.64
CA VAL A 13 -16.19 -17.66 29.50
C VAL A 13 -17.60 -17.78 30.07
N ASP A 14 -17.95 -16.99 31.10
CA ASP A 14 -19.25 -17.10 31.81
C ASP A 14 -20.37 -16.21 31.24
N ARG A 15 -20.16 -15.51 30.11
CA ARG A 15 -21.18 -14.64 29.49
C ARG A 15 -21.80 -15.30 28.27
N SER A 16 -23.11 -15.15 28.09
CA SER A 16 -23.78 -15.58 26.85
C SER A 16 -23.19 -14.86 25.64
N THR A 17 -23.15 -15.54 24.49
CA THR A 17 -22.62 -14.98 23.23
C THR A 17 -23.26 -13.63 22.89
N VAL A 18 -24.57 -13.49 23.13
CA VAL A 18 -25.30 -12.24 22.93
C VAL A 18 -24.80 -11.13 23.86
N ALA A 19 -24.51 -11.43 25.13
CA ALA A 19 -23.97 -10.46 26.07
C ALA A 19 -22.53 -10.05 25.70
N GLN A 20 -21.74 -10.99 25.18
CA GLN A 20 -20.39 -10.69 24.66
C GLN A 20 -20.45 -9.78 23.43
N ILE A 21 -21.33 -10.09 22.46
CA ILE A 21 -21.53 -9.26 21.26
C ILE A 21 -21.97 -7.85 21.67
N LYS A 22 -22.96 -7.74 22.57
CA LYS A 22 -23.42 -6.44 23.09
C LYS A 22 -22.28 -5.66 23.73
N HIS A 23 -21.43 -6.31 24.53
CA HIS A 23 -20.29 -5.67 25.17
C HIS A 23 -19.24 -5.19 24.17
N VAL A 24 -18.90 -6.00 23.16
CA VAL A 24 -17.98 -5.60 22.08
C VAL A 24 -18.54 -4.41 21.29
N LEU A 25 -19.84 -4.42 21.01
CA LEU A 25 -20.54 -3.36 20.30
C LEU A 25 -20.77 -2.08 21.13
N GLN A 26 -20.40 -2.05 22.42
CA GLN A 26 -20.52 -0.84 23.25
C GLN A 26 -19.68 0.31 22.69
N ASP A 27 -18.56 0.01 22.02
CA ASP A 27 -17.68 1.00 21.38
C ASP A 27 -17.60 0.76 19.87
N LYS A 28 -18.76 0.90 19.21
CA LYS A 28 -18.89 0.69 17.76
C LYS A 28 -18.05 1.67 16.96
N GLU A 29 -17.95 2.93 17.38
CA GLU A 29 -17.20 3.96 16.66
C GLU A 29 -15.71 3.62 16.59
N ARG A 30 -15.12 3.16 17.70
CA ARG A 30 -13.73 2.71 17.71
C ARG A 30 -13.51 1.51 16.81
N LEU A 31 -14.45 0.56 16.78
CA LEU A 31 -14.39 -0.61 15.89
C LEU A 31 -14.36 -0.20 14.41
N VAL A 32 -15.26 0.72 14.02
CA VAL A 32 -15.33 1.25 12.64
C VAL A 32 -14.06 2.01 12.27
N LYS A 33 -13.56 2.90 13.14
CA LYS A 33 -12.31 3.63 12.89
C LYS A 33 -11.13 2.68 12.74
N ARG A 34 -11.11 1.57 13.48
CA ARG A 34 -10.04 0.57 13.37
C ARG A 34 -10.05 -0.13 12.01
N SER A 35 -11.23 -0.47 11.46
CA SER A 35 -11.33 -1.08 10.13
C SER A 35 -11.06 -0.09 9.00
N GLN A 36 -11.22 1.21 9.22
CA GLN A 36 -10.99 2.24 8.21
C GLN A 36 -9.53 2.72 8.14
N LEU A 37 -8.61 2.08 8.88
CA LEU A 37 -7.22 2.50 8.95
C LEU A 37 -6.41 1.96 7.76
N LYS A 38 -5.73 2.85 7.04
CA LYS A 38 -4.89 2.46 5.89
C LYS A 38 -3.51 1.94 6.34
N ARG A 39 -3.46 0.69 6.81
CA ARG A 39 -2.23 0.04 7.33
C ARG A 39 -1.16 -0.26 6.28
N SER A 40 -1.54 -0.33 4.99
CA SER A 40 -0.63 -0.70 3.91
C SER A 40 -0.45 0.43 2.88
N VAL A 41 0.74 0.48 2.29
CA VAL A 41 1.09 1.49 1.29
C VAL A 41 0.62 1.01 -0.08
N TYR A 42 -0.56 1.44 -0.49
CA TYR A 42 -1.10 1.25 -1.84
C TYR A 42 -1.75 2.52 -2.37
N ARG A 43 -1.86 2.60 -3.70
CA ARG A 43 -2.52 3.71 -4.39
C ARG A 43 -3.96 3.34 -4.72
N VAL A 44 -4.90 4.18 -4.30
CA VAL A 44 -6.31 4.07 -4.69
C VAL A 44 -6.48 4.69 -6.07
N LEU A 45 -7.08 3.96 -7.01
CA LEU A 45 -7.33 4.45 -8.36
C LEU A 45 -8.40 5.55 -8.31
N GLY A 46 -8.15 6.69 -8.96
CA GLY A 46 -9.11 7.81 -9.01
C GLY A 46 -8.97 8.82 -7.88
N LYS A 47 -8.23 8.52 -6.80
CA LYS A 47 -7.89 9.51 -5.77
C LYS A 47 -6.66 10.30 -6.21
N ARG A 48 -6.74 11.64 -6.15
CA ARG A 48 -5.58 12.51 -6.45
C ARG A 48 -4.49 12.18 -5.42
N GLU A 49 -3.26 11.98 -5.86
CA GLU A 49 -2.12 11.76 -4.95
C GLU A 49 -1.92 13.04 -4.13
N GLU A 50 -2.50 13.08 -2.92
CA GLU A 50 -2.14 14.06 -1.91
C GLU A 50 -0.73 13.71 -1.44
N ALA A 51 0.13 14.72 -1.31
CA ALA A 51 1.51 14.51 -0.90
C ALA A 51 1.51 13.87 0.50
N GLU A 52 1.74 12.56 0.56
CA GLU A 52 1.91 11.85 1.82
C GLU A 52 3.13 12.46 2.52
N ASP A 53 2.88 13.09 3.67
CA ASP A 53 3.92 13.64 4.53
C ASP A 53 4.89 12.50 4.85
N GLY A 54 6.18 12.65 4.51
CA GLY A 54 7.19 11.58 4.48
C GLY A 54 7.52 10.94 5.84
N SER A 55 6.70 11.21 6.86
CA SER A 55 6.71 10.57 8.15
C SER A 55 6.33 9.10 8.03
N HIS A 56 7.15 8.23 8.60
CA HIS A 56 6.98 6.78 8.59
C HIS A 56 5.64 6.31 9.23
N ASP A 57 5.01 7.15 10.05
CA ASP A 57 3.76 6.87 10.77
C ASP A 57 2.52 7.54 10.18
N SER A 58 2.62 8.25 9.04
CA SER A 58 1.47 8.93 8.43
C SER A 58 0.32 7.97 8.09
N HIS A 59 0.65 6.76 7.62
CA HIS A 59 -0.31 5.70 7.32
C HIS A 59 -1.05 5.16 8.57
N LEU A 60 -0.50 5.33 9.78
CA LEU A 60 -1.13 4.91 11.04
C LEU A 60 -2.17 5.93 11.54
N ARG A 61 -2.35 7.04 10.83
CA ARG A 61 -3.30 8.10 11.18
C ARG A 61 -4.30 8.43 10.06
N SER A 62 -4.15 7.85 8.87
CA SER A 62 -5.08 8.05 7.77
C SER A 62 -6.25 7.08 7.89
N HIS A 63 -7.42 7.64 8.21
CA HIS A 63 -8.69 6.94 8.17
C HIS A 63 -9.41 7.27 6.87
N ASP A 64 -9.95 6.26 6.22
CA ASP A 64 -10.73 6.40 4.98
C ASP A 64 -12.00 5.57 5.11
N GLU A 65 -13.16 6.21 4.97
CA GLU A 65 -14.45 5.56 5.15
C GLU A 65 -14.74 4.50 4.08
N GLU A 66 -14.11 4.61 2.91
CA GLU A 66 -14.23 3.66 1.81
C GLU A 66 -13.33 2.42 1.99
N ILE A 67 -12.44 2.42 2.99
CA ILE A 67 -11.54 1.31 3.28
C ILE A 67 -12.14 0.42 4.38
N TYR A 68 -12.05 -0.90 4.17
CA TYR A 68 -12.34 -1.90 5.18
C TYR A 68 -11.16 -2.87 5.32
N ASP A 69 -10.43 -2.76 6.43
CA ASP A 69 -9.26 -3.56 6.79
C ASP A 69 -9.67 -4.75 7.68
N GLU A 70 -9.63 -5.95 7.09
CA GLU A 70 -9.89 -7.23 7.77
C GLU A 70 -8.61 -7.92 8.26
N ASP A 71 -7.44 -7.29 8.19
CA ASP A 71 -6.17 -7.93 8.51
C ASP A 71 -6.17 -8.53 9.92
N ASP A 72 -6.75 -7.87 10.91
CA ASP A 72 -6.82 -8.37 12.30
C ASP A 72 -7.62 -9.68 12.40
N PHE A 73 -8.68 -9.80 11.60
CA PHE A 73 -9.51 -11.00 11.55
C PHE A 73 -8.73 -12.17 10.94
N TYR A 74 -8.06 -11.95 9.80
CA TYR A 74 -7.21 -12.97 9.20
C TYR A 74 -6.03 -13.36 10.08
N HIS A 75 -5.43 -12.42 10.82
CA HIS A 75 -4.40 -12.73 11.80
C HIS A 75 -4.93 -13.62 12.93
N GLN A 76 -6.16 -13.40 13.40
CA GLN A 76 -6.77 -14.25 14.41
C GLN A 76 -7.05 -15.66 13.88
N LEU A 77 -7.64 -15.78 12.68
CA LEU A 77 -7.86 -17.08 12.04
C LEU A 77 -6.55 -17.85 11.81
N LEU A 78 -5.49 -17.15 11.41
CA LEU A 78 -4.18 -17.75 11.22
C LEU A 78 -3.58 -18.25 12.55
N LYS A 79 -3.74 -17.48 13.63
CA LYS A 79 -3.32 -17.92 14.98
C LYS A 79 -4.09 -19.17 15.40
N ASP A 80 -5.42 -19.15 15.30
CA ASP A 80 -6.27 -20.28 15.65
C ASP A 80 -5.92 -21.54 14.82
N LEU A 81 -5.64 -21.37 13.52
CA LEU A 81 -5.22 -22.46 12.64
C LEU A 81 -3.86 -23.04 13.05
N ILE A 82 -2.89 -22.17 13.37
CA ILE A 82 -1.57 -22.56 13.84
C ILE A 82 -1.68 -23.30 15.18
N GLU A 83 -2.45 -22.76 16.14
CA GLU A 83 -2.67 -23.35 17.45
C GLU A 83 -3.32 -24.74 17.33
N ARG A 84 -4.37 -24.90 16.51
CA ARG A 84 -4.97 -26.22 16.24
C ARG A 84 -3.96 -27.21 15.66
N LYS A 85 -3.20 -26.79 14.66
CA LYS A 85 -2.20 -27.65 14.00
C LYS A 85 -1.05 -28.03 14.95
N MET A 86 -0.63 -27.11 15.81
CA MET A 86 0.41 -27.35 16.82
C MET A 86 -0.08 -28.29 17.93
N ASN A 87 -1.32 -28.14 18.37
CA ASN A 87 -1.91 -29.01 19.40
C ASN A 87 -2.20 -30.44 18.88
N HIS A 88 -2.42 -30.61 17.58
CA HIS A 88 -2.61 -31.92 16.93
C HIS A 88 -1.31 -32.61 16.49
N ALA A 89 -0.17 -31.92 16.52
CA ALA A 89 1.12 -32.55 16.24
C ALA A 89 1.61 -33.24 17.52
N GLU A 90 1.64 -34.58 17.55
CA GLU A 90 2.07 -35.43 18.68
C GLU A 90 3.52 -35.21 19.18
N SER A 91 4.24 -34.20 18.68
CA SER A 91 5.62 -33.90 19.07
C SER A 91 5.65 -32.67 19.96
N ALA A 92 5.32 -32.88 21.24
CA ALA A 92 5.46 -31.90 22.32
C ALA A 92 6.94 -31.68 22.74
N ASP A 93 7.87 -31.68 21.79
CA ASP A 93 9.28 -31.42 22.06
C ASP A 93 9.56 -29.90 21.96
N PRO A 94 9.90 -29.21 23.08
CA PRO A 94 10.14 -27.77 23.12
C PRO A 94 11.22 -27.31 22.13
N VAL A 95 12.15 -28.20 21.79
CA VAL A 95 13.26 -27.91 20.88
C VAL A 95 12.79 -27.79 19.42
N VAL A 96 11.84 -28.63 18.99
CA VAL A 96 11.28 -28.61 17.63
C VAL A 96 10.41 -27.36 17.43
N MET A 97 9.62 -27.02 18.45
CA MET A 97 8.81 -25.79 18.50
C MET A 97 9.67 -24.53 18.38
N GLY A 98 10.76 -24.43 19.15
CA GLY A 98 11.69 -23.31 19.09
C GLY A 98 12.34 -23.15 17.70
N ARG A 99 12.68 -24.26 17.04
CA ARG A 99 13.24 -24.25 15.67
C ARG A 99 12.23 -23.75 14.63
N GLN A 100 10.98 -24.20 14.70
CA GLN A 100 9.93 -23.73 13.80
C GLN A 100 9.62 -22.23 14.01
N TRP A 101 9.58 -21.77 15.26
CA TRP A 101 9.39 -20.36 15.58
C TRP A 101 10.51 -19.48 15.04
N MET A 102 11.77 -19.91 15.18
CA MET A 102 12.92 -19.22 14.57
C MET A 102 12.86 -19.21 13.04
N ALA A 103 12.40 -20.30 12.41
CA ALA A 103 12.20 -20.33 10.96
C ALA A 103 11.14 -19.32 10.52
N LEU A 104 10.01 -19.24 11.22
CA LEU A 104 8.95 -18.24 10.98
C LEU A 104 9.46 -16.80 11.13
N GLN A 105 10.27 -16.51 12.16
CA GLN A 105 10.90 -15.19 12.32
C GLN A 105 11.81 -14.84 11.13
N LYS A 106 12.56 -15.83 10.62
CA LYS A 106 13.43 -15.64 9.46
C LYS A 106 12.66 -15.43 8.14
N LEU A 107 11.43 -15.96 8.02
CA LEU A 107 10.56 -15.63 6.89
C LEU A 107 10.02 -14.19 7.00
N ARG A 108 9.62 -13.76 8.20
CA ARG A 108 9.08 -12.40 8.44
C ARG A 108 10.06 -11.28 8.09
N SER A 109 11.36 -11.48 8.33
CA SER A 109 12.39 -10.50 8.00
C SER A 109 12.62 -10.32 6.49
N LYS A 110 12.23 -11.28 5.66
CA LYS A 110 12.34 -11.20 4.19
C LYS A 110 11.22 -10.39 3.54
N VAL A 111 10.06 -10.28 4.19
CA VAL A 111 8.85 -9.66 3.60
C VAL A 111 8.90 -8.12 3.55
N LYS A 112 9.85 -7.47 4.25
CA LYS A 112 9.79 -6.00 4.49
C LYS A 112 10.77 -5.13 3.70
N LYS A 113 11.55 -5.66 2.75
CA LYS A 113 12.40 -4.78 1.94
C LYS A 113 11.65 -4.30 0.70
N LYS A 114 11.19 -3.05 0.74
CA LYS A 114 10.71 -2.31 -0.43
C LYS A 114 11.90 -2.09 -1.37
N VAL A 115 12.15 -3.06 -2.25
CA VAL A 115 13.20 -2.98 -3.26
C VAL A 115 12.61 -2.35 -4.51
N ASP A 116 13.22 -1.29 -5.02
CA ASP A 116 12.86 -0.69 -6.30
C ASP A 116 13.26 -1.66 -7.43
N THR A 117 12.34 -2.54 -7.84
CA THR A 117 12.56 -3.52 -8.90
C THR A 117 12.76 -2.86 -10.27
N LYS A 118 12.31 -1.60 -10.45
CA LYS A 118 12.54 -0.80 -11.65
C LYS A 118 13.93 -0.16 -11.71
N ALA A 119 14.66 -0.12 -10.59
CA ALA A 119 16.01 0.42 -10.57
C ALA A 119 17.04 -0.49 -11.28
N SER A 120 16.73 -1.78 -11.47
CA SER A 120 17.63 -2.73 -12.10
C SER A 120 17.51 -2.75 -13.64
N LYS A 121 18.64 -2.97 -14.31
CA LYS A 121 18.74 -3.26 -15.76
C LYS A 121 18.07 -2.20 -16.66
N GLY A 122 18.27 -0.92 -16.38
CA GLY A 122 17.87 0.17 -17.28
C GLY A 122 16.36 0.39 -17.44
N ARG A 123 15.51 -0.21 -16.59
CA ARG A 123 14.04 -0.03 -16.64
C ARG A 123 13.57 1.36 -16.19
N LYS A 124 14.47 2.13 -15.57
CA LYS A 124 14.26 3.52 -15.14
C LYS A 124 15.18 4.43 -15.95
N ILE A 125 14.59 5.43 -16.61
CA ILE A 125 15.33 6.47 -17.33
C ILE A 125 16.14 7.28 -16.31
N ARG A 126 17.43 7.46 -16.57
CA ARG A 126 18.35 8.30 -15.79
C ARG A 126 18.90 9.39 -16.69
N TYR A 127 18.90 10.62 -16.19
CA TYR A 127 19.39 11.78 -16.93
C TYR A 127 20.87 12.02 -16.61
N ASP A 128 21.69 11.04 -16.97
CA ASP A 128 23.14 11.10 -16.80
C ASP A 128 23.82 11.41 -18.15
N VAL A 129 24.73 12.38 -18.18
CA VAL A 129 25.46 12.73 -19.39
C VAL A 129 26.50 11.65 -19.67
N HIS A 130 26.46 11.05 -20.86
CA HIS A 130 27.42 10.05 -21.30
C HIS A 130 28.48 10.71 -22.19
N PRO A 131 29.74 10.90 -21.74
CA PRO A 131 30.75 11.67 -22.47
C PRO A 131 31.01 11.18 -23.91
N LYS A 132 30.89 9.86 -24.14
CA LYS A 132 31.07 9.23 -25.46
C LYS A 132 29.94 9.55 -26.46
N LEU A 133 28.78 9.98 -25.98
CA LEU A 133 27.62 10.32 -26.81
C LEU A 133 27.51 11.84 -27.04
N VAL A 134 28.31 12.65 -26.34
CA VAL A 134 28.34 14.10 -26.53
C VAL A 134 28.94 14.41 -27.91
N GLY A 135 28.22 15.20 -28.71
CA GLY A 135 28.68 15.59 -30.04
C GLY A 135 28.72 14.46 -31.07
N PHE A 136 27.99 13.35 -30.84
CA PHE A 136 27.97 12.21 -31.76
C PHE A 136 27.48 12.56 -33.18
N MET A 137 26.53 13.49 -33.30
CA MET A 137 26.01 13.99 -34.57
C MET A 137 25.69 15.49 -34.46
N ALA A 138 25.89 16.22 -35.56
CA ALA A 138 25.40 17.59 -35.70
C ALA A 138 23.89 17.59 -35.99
N PRO A 139 23.11 18.59 -35.52
CA PRO A 139 21.71 18.75 -35.91
C PRO A 139 21.59 18.93 -37.43
N VAL A 140 20.72 18.15 -38.06
CA VAL A 140 20.38 18.29 -39.48
C VAL A 140 18.90 18.66 -39.55
N GLU A 141 18.60 19.81 -40.15
CA GLU A 141 17.22 20.24 -40.36
C GLU A 141 16.58 19.40 -41.47
N GLN A 142 15.77 18.42 -41.07
CA GLN A 142 14.98 17.60 -41.99
C GLN A 142 13.54 18.11 -41.97
N GLY A 143 13.23 19.07 -42.84
CA GLY A 143 11.87 19.57 -42.98
C GLY A 143 11.74 20.52 -44.17
N GLU A 144 10.87 20.17 -45.11
CA GLU A 144 10.56 21.03 -46.27
C GLU A 144 9.57 22.15 -45.88
N MET A 145 8.77 21.92 -44.84
CA MET A 145 7.73 22.85 -44.39
C MET A 145 8.29 23.91 -43.42
N SER A 146 7.98 25.17 -43.70
CA SER A 146 8.36 26.30 -42.87
C SER A 146 7.85 26.16 -41.43
N HIS A 147 8.54 26.78 -40.48
CA HIS A 147 8.13 26.78 -39.07
C HIS A 147 6.73 27.38 -38.88
N SER A 148 6.38 28.43 -39.63
CA SER A 148 5.05 29.06 -39.57
C SER A 148 3.95 28.09 -40.00
N ALA A 149 4.12 27.43 -41.14
CA ALA A 149 3.13 26.49 -41.66
C ALA A 149 2.95 25.28 -40.72
N ARG A 150 4.03 24.79 -40.10
CA ARG A 150 3.96 23.76 -39.04
C ARG A 150 3.14 24.23 -37.84
N ASN A 151 3.40 25.44 -37.37
CA ASN A 151 2.71 25.99 -36.21
C ASN A 151 1.19 26.15 -36.48
N ASP A 152 0.83 26.70 -37.64
CA ASP A 152 -0.57 26.88 -38.05
C ASP A 152 -1.31 25.53 -38.19
N LEU A 153 -0.62 24.51 -38.71
CA LEU A 153 -1.15 23.14 -38.75
C LEU A 153 -1.44 22.59 -37.35
N PHE A 154 -0.50 22.72 -36.40
CA PHE A 154 -0.69 22.19 -35.05
C PHE A 154 -1.79 22.92 -34.27
N VAL A 155 -1.96 24.22 -34.50
CA VAL A 155 -3.06 25.01 -33.93
C VAL A 155 -4.41 24.58 -34.50
N SER A 156 -4.48 24.25 -35.78
CA SER A 156 -5.72 23.83 -36.44
C SER A 156 -6.12 22.37 -36.17
N LEU A 157 -5.20 21.50 -35.75
CA LEU A 157 -5.38 20.03 -35.66
C LEU A 157 -6.58 19.59 -34.81
N PHE A 158 -6.94 20.33 -33.76
CA PHE A 158 -8.04 20.01 -32.84
C PHE A 158 -9.03 21.15 -32.62
N GLY A 159 -9.16 22.05 -33.61
CA GLY A 159 -10.24 23.06 -33.63
C GLY A 159 -10.02 24.29 -32.75
N ALA A 160 -8.78 24.63 -32.40
CA ALA A 160 -8.49 25.85 -31.62
C ALA A 160 -8.75 27.15 -32.39
N HIS A 161 -8.90 27.10 -33.71
CA HIS A 161 -9.61 28.14 -34.47
C HIS A 161 -11.12 28.04 -34.23
N SER A 162 -11.51 28.20 -32.97
CA SER A 162 -12.86 28.66 -32.65
C SER A 162 -13.02 30.02 -33.33
N GLN A 163 -13.97 30.06 -34.26
CA GLN A 163 -14.36 31.25 -34.99
C GLN A 163 -14.43 32.43 -34.02
N GLN A 164 -13.61 33.46 -34.24
CA GLN A 164 -13.87 34.77 -33.65
C GLN A 164 -15.23 35.19 -34.18
N THR A 165 -16.27 34.94 -33.38
CA THR A 165 -17.59 35.48 -33.63
C THR A 165 -17.45 36.99 -33.53
N LEU A 166 -17.42 37.65 -34.70
CA LEU A 166 -17.59 39.08 -34.82
C LEU A 166 -18.94 39.41 -34.16
N LYS A 167 -18.88 39.95 -32.94
CA LYS A 167 -20.05 40.51 -32.26
C LYS A 167 -20.35 41.87 -32.90
N PRO A 168 -21.60 42.15 -33.29
CA PRO A 168 -22.01 43.40 -33.92
C PRO A 168 -21.81 44.61 -33.00
#